data_AF-K0RM54-F1
#
_entry.id   AF-K0RM54-F1
#
_cell.length_a   1.000
_cell.length_b   1.000
_cell.length_c   1.000
_cell.angle_alpha   90.00
_cell.angle_beta   90.00
_cell.angle_gamma   90.00
#
_symmetry.space_group_name_H-M   'P 1'
#
loop_
_entity.id
_entity.type
_entity.pdbx_description
1 polymer ?
#
loop_
_entity_poly.entity_id
_entity_poly.type
_entity_poly.pdbx_seq_one_letter_code
_entity_poly.pdbx_strand_id
1 'polypeptide(L)'
;MDDDPSDAKRRRVRAPDPRGGVTPRTLDDIHSLLEEHARRIETLAAANKVLEGRNSALEDRCKALDRKSESLERACDELEVRCSSLERSIQVLRKDVDWTYSAPDILRSHWIEQGHGEEYADNVGECLERIKRDVKYIRDGGEDYNCGCLDYEDQLTILHDDALLPHFKELADAIQLSNGNGEISIDNIELRSSALNILFPALEGKIKGHFHARKISWF
;
A
#
# COMPACT_ATOMS: atom_id res chain seq x y z
N MET A 1 100.11 -58.08 9.15
CA MET A 1 99.60 -59.38 9.62
C MET A 1 98.12 -59.21 9.83
N ASP A 2 97.38 -60.13 9.23
CA ASP A 2 95.99 -60.51 9.50
C ASP A 2 94.93 -59.51 9.00
N ASP A 3 94.48 -59.59 7.75
CA ASP A 3 93.48 -60.55 7.17
C ASP A 3 92.08 -60.37 7.79
N ASP A 4 91.25 -59.53 7.16
CA ASP A 4 89.80 -59.52 7.34
C ASP A 4 89.13 -59.95 6.01
N PRO A 5 88.45 -61.10 5.97
CA PRO A 5 87.98 -61.70 4.72
C PRO A 5 86.58 -61.22 4.33
N SER A 6 86.48 -60.88 3.03
CA SER A 6 85.35 -61.13 2.14
C SER A 6 84.14 -61.88 2.74
N ASP A 7 82.99 -61.20 2.82
CA ASP A 7 81.69 -61.85 2.60
C ASP A 7 80.78 -60.99 1.69
N ALA A 8 81.11 -61.02 0.40
CA ALA A 8 80.23 -60.53 -0.66
C ALA A 8 79.05 -61.50 -0.82
N LYS A 9 78.00 -61.33 -0.01
CA LYS A 9 76.73 -62.05 -0.13
C LYS A 9 75.96 -61.63 -1.39
N ARG A 10 76.41 -62.11 -2.55
CA ARG A 10 75.64 -62.10 -3.80
C ARG A 10 74.39 -62.98 -3.61
N ARG A 11 73.29 -62.39 -3.12
CA ARG A 11 71.95 -62.97 -3.35
C ARG A 11 71.70 -62.93 -4.85
N ARG A 12 71.73 -64.10 -5.49
CA ARG A 12 71.26 -64.29 -6.86
C ARG A 12 69.85 -63.72 -6.96
N VAL A 13 69.72 -62.66 -7.75
CA VAL A 13 68.44 -62.15 -8.25
C VAL A 13 67.79 -63.30 -9.00
N ARG A 14 66.79 -63.95 -8.41
CA ARG A 14 65.81 -64.70 -9.18
C ARG A 14 64.96 -63.64 -9.87
N ALA A 15 65.18 -63.47 -11.17
CA ALA A 15 64.28 -62.71 -12.00
C ALA A 15 62.85 -63.27 -11.80
N PRO A 16 61.84 -62.43 -11.53
CA PRO A 16 60.47 -62.87 -11.67
C PRO A 16 60.26 -63.24 -13.15
N ASP A 17 59.72 -64.43 -13.36
CA ASP A 17 59.27 -64.89 -14.67
C ASP A 17 58.38 -63.81 -15.33
N PRO A 18 58.68 -63.32 -16.55
CA PRO A 18 57.86 -62.30 -17.20
C PRO A 18 56.55 -62.87 -17.76
N ARG A 19 56.22 -64.14 -17.48
CA ARG A 19 55.00 -64.81 -17.92
C ARG A 19 54.15 -65.31 -16.75
N GLY A 20 53.96 -64.47 -15.74
CA GLY A 20 52.82 -64.59 -14.83
C GLY A 20 51.55 -64.13 -15.55
N GLY A 21 50.99 -64.99 -16.40
CA GLY A 21 49.70 -64.74 -17.02
C GLY A 21 48.67 -64.41 -15.95
N VAL A 22 48.01 -63.25 -16.09
CA VAL A 22 46.78 -62.95 -15.36
C VAL A 22 45.87 -64.16 -15.58
N THR A 23 45.58 -64.89 -14.50
CA THR A 23 44.72 -66.06 -14.62
C THR A 23 43.33 -65.53 -15.01
N PRO A 24 42.64 -66.16 -15.98
CA PRO A 24 41.35 -65.66 -16.49
C PRO A 24 40.36 -65.25 -15.38
N ARG A 25 40.38 -65.98 -14.26
CA ARG A 25 39.58 -65.71 -13.05
C ARG A 25 39.75 -64.30 -12.47
N THR A 26 40.96 -63.73 -12.43
CA THR A 26 41.18 -62.39 -11.84
C THR A 26 40.75 -61.25 -12.76
N LEU A 27 40.77 -61.47 -14.08
CA LEU A 27 40.25 -60.51 -15.05
C LEU A 27 38.72 -60.51 -15.07
N ASP A 28 38.11 -61.70 -14.97
CA ASP A 28 36.66 -61.88 -14.88
C ASP A 28 36.07 -61.22 -13.61
N ASP A 29 36.77 -61.30 -12.47
CA ASP A 29 36.39 -60.64 -11.21
C ASP A 29 36.40 -59.11 -11.34
N ILE A 30 37.43 -58.54 -11.98
CA ILE A 30 37.53 -57.09 -12.24
C ILE A 30 36.42 -56.64 -13.18
N HIS A 31 36.12 -57.43 -14.22
CA HIS A 31 35.04 -57.13 -15.16
C HIS A 31 33.68 -57.09 -14.46
N SER A 32 33.42 -58.09 -13.60
CA SER A 32 32.19 -58.17 -12.81
C SER A 32 32.01 -56.97 -11.88
N LEU A 33 33.09 -56.50 -11.25
CA LEU A 33 33.07 -55.34 -10.36
C LEU A 33 32.85 -54.02 -11.12
N LEU A 34 33.42 -53.89 -12.32
CA LEU A 34 33.17 -52.75 -13.20
C LEU A 34 31.71 -52.71 -13.69
N GLU A 35 31.13 -53.85 -14.05
CA GLU A 35 29.70 -53.94 -14.40
C GLU A 35 28.78 -53.61 -13.22
N GLU A 36 29.14 -54.01 -12.00
CA GLU A 36 28.41 -53.63 -10.80
C GLU A 36 28.50 -52.11 -10.56
N HIS A 37 29.70 -51.53 -10.66
CA HIS A 37 29.89 -50.09 -10.51
C HIS A 37 29.14 -49.29 -11.58
N ALA A 38 29.15 -49.74 -12.84
CA ALA A 38 28.39 -49.11 -13.93
C ALA A 38 26.88 -49.09 -13.62
N ARG A 39 26.31 -50.23 -13.20
CA ARG A 39 24.90 -50.30 -12.77
C ARG A 39 24.59 -49.38 -11.60
N ARG A 40 25.53 -49.25 -10.66
CA ARG A 40 25.38 -48.37 -9.49
C ARG A 40 25.42 -46.89 -9.89
N ILE A 41 26.28 -46.52 -10.83
CA ILE A 41 26.35 -45.18 -11.41
C ILE A 41 25.04 -44.84 -12.14
N GLU A 42 24.50 -45.76 -12.94
CA GLU A 42 23.22 -45.57 -13.63
C GLU A 42 22.06 -45.38 -12.64
N THR A 43 22.03 -46.17 -11.57
CA THR A 43 21.03 -46.05 -10.51
C THR A 43 21.11 -44.69 -9.80
N LEU A 44 22.32 -44.24 -9.46
CA LEU A 44 22.54 -42.93 -8.84
C LEU A 44 22.18 -41.77 -9.78
N ALA A 45 22.51 -41.88 -11.07
CA ALA A 45 22.15 -40.88 -12.06
C ALA A 45 20.62 -40.75 -12.22
N ALA A 46 19.91 -41.89 -12.24
CA ALA A 46 18.45 -41.90 -12.27
C ALA A 46 17.85 -41.26 -11.00
N ALA A 47 18.41 -41.56 -9.81
CA ALA A 47 17.97 -40.96 -8.55
C ALA A 47 18.21 -39.45 -8.51
N ASN A 48 19.36 -38.98 -8.99
CA ASN A 48 19.66 -37.54 -9.09
C ASN A 48 18.69 -36.82 -10.01
N LYS A 49 18.35 -37.39 -11.17
CA LYS A 49 17.35 -36.81 -12.08
C LYS A 49 15.97 -36.66 -11.42
N VAL A 50 15.57 -37.63 -10.60
CA VAL A 50 14.32 -37.54 -9.82
C VAL A 50 14.42 -36.44 -8.75
N LEU A 51 15.56 -36.32 -8.06
CA LEU A 51 15.77 -35.28 -7.05
C LEU A 51 15.76 -33.88 -7.67
N GLU A 52 16.40 -33.68 -8.82
CA GLU A 52 16.37 -32.42 -9.58
C GLU A 52 14.93 -32.04 -9.93
N GLY A 53 14.14 -32.97 -10.47
CA GLY A 53 12.72 -32.73 -10.76
C GLY A 53 11.91 -32.35 -9.52
N ARG A 54 12.17 -32.99 -8.37
CA ARG A 54 11.54 -32.63 -7.10
C ARG A 54 11.95 -31.23 -6.61
N ASN A 55 13.21 -30.87 -6.77
CA ASN A 55 13.72 -29.56 -6.38
C ASN A 55 13.09 -28.45 -7.24
N SER A 56 13.02 -28.62 -8.56
CA SER A 56 12.33 -27.67 -9.43
C SER A 56 10.85 -27.51 -9.06
N ALA A 57 10.14 -28.63 -8.79
CA ALA A 57 8.76 -28.58 -8.35
C ALA A 57 8.58 -27.88 -6.99
N LEU A 58 9.54 -28.03 -6.07
CA LEU A 58 9.54 -27.31 -4.79
C LEU A 58 9.77 -25.82 -4.98
N GLU A 59 10.73 -25.41 -5.82
CA GLU A 59 10.97 -24.01 -6.14
C GLU A 59 9.74 -23.33 -6.74
N ASP A 60 9.04 -23.99 -7.67
CA ASP A 60 7.82 -23.47 -8.26
C ASP A 60 6.70 -23.30 -7.23
N ARG A 61 6.59 -24.24 -6.28
CA ARG A 61 5.65 -24.13 -5.16
C ARG A 61 5.99 -23.00 -4.22
N CYS A 62 7.27 -22.78 -3.91
CA CYS A 62 7.70 -21.65 -3.10
C CYS A 62 7.33 -20.32 -3.77
N LYS A 63 7.67 -20.14 -5.05
CA LYS A 63 7.29 -18.94 -5.81
C LYS A 63 5.78 -18.74 -5.88
N ALA A 64 4.99 -19.81 -5.94
CA ALA A 64 3.53 -19.72 -5.93
C ALA A 64 2.99 -19.31 -4.55
N LEU A 65 3.60 -19.77 -3.47
CA LEU A 65 3.27 -19.37 -2.10
C LEU A 65 3.64 -17.91 -1.84
N ASP A 66 4.80 -17.46 -2.28
CA ASP A 66 5.25 -16.06 -2.11
C ASP A 66 4.25 -15.09 -2.75
N ARG A 67 3.85 -15.34 -4.00
CA ARG A 67 2.83 -14.53 -4.69
C ARG A 67 1.48 -14.53 -3.97
N LYS A 68 1.09 -15.66 -3.38
CA LYS A 68 -0.14 -15.74 -2.58
C LYS A 68 -0.02 -14.93 -1.29
N SER A 69 1.15 -14.95 -0.64
CA SER A 69 1.42 -14.16 0.55
C SER A 69 1.34 -12.66 0.25
N GLU A 70 2.02 -12.20 -0.80
CA GLU A 70 1.97 -10.80 -1.24
C GLU A 70 0.55 -10.36 -1.62
N SER A 71 -0.26 -11.26 -2.21
CA SER A 71 -1.65 -10.97 -2.53
C SER A 71 -2.54 -10.90 -1.29
N LEU A 72 -2.29 -11.73 -0.29
CA LEU A 72 -3.01 -11.69 0.99
C LEU A 72 -2.67 -10.43 1.78
N GLU A 73 -1.39 -10.05 1.81
CA GLU A 73 -0.92 -8.82 2.47
C GLU A 73 -1.62 -7.59 1.90
N ARG A 74 -1.62 -7.42 0.57
CA ARG A 74 -2.37 -6.33 -0.09
C ARG A 74 -3.86 -6.32 0.22
N ALA A 75 -4.48 -7.50 0.31
CA ALA A 75 -5.91 -7.61 0.64
C ALA A 75 -6.18 -7.24 2.11
N CYS A 76 -5.26 -7.58 3.02
CA CYS A 76 -5.33 -7.15 4.41
C CYS A 76 -5.21 -5.63 4.54
N ASP A 77 -4.25 -5.00 3.85
CA ASP A 77 -4.09 -3.55 3.86
C ASP A 77 -5.35 -2.83 3.35
N GLU A 78 -5.94 -3.32 2.25
CA GLU A 78 -7.18 -2.78 1.71
C GLU A 78 -8.34 -2.92 2.72
N LEU A 79 -8.44 -4.08 3.37
CA LEU A 79 -9.47 -4.34 4.36
C LEU A 79 -9.29 -3.44 5.60
N GLU A 80 -8.06 -3.20 6.04
CA GLU A 80 -7.75 -2.30 7.15
C GLU A 80 -8.20 -0.88 6.85
N VAL A 81 -7.85 -0.35 5.67
CA VAL A 81 -8.31 0.98 5.21
C VAL A 81 -9.84 1.06 5.21
N ARG A 82 -10.52 0.04 4.69
CA ARG A 82 -12.00 -0.02 4.68
C ARG A 82 -12.58 -0.07 6.09
N CYS A 83 -12.01 -0.86 6.98
CA CYS A 83 -12.44 -0.95 8.38
C CYS A 83 -12.27 0.39 9.11
N SER A 84 -11.13 1.06 8.95
CA SER A 84 -10.91 2.39 9.54
C SER A 84 -11.89 3.43 8.97
N SER A 85 -12.22 3.34 7.67
CA SER A 85 -13.23 4.21 7.08
C SER A 85 -14.61 3.95 7.65
N LEU A 86 -15.01 2.69 7.77
CA LEU A 86 -16.30 2.30 8.32
C LEU A 86 -16.42 2.70 9.80
N GLU A 87 -15.35 2.52 10.58
CA GLU A 87 -15.31 2.93 11.98
C GLU A 87 -15.51 4.45 12.12
N ARG A 88 -14.84 5.25 11.28
CA ARG A 88 -15.08 6.69 11.20
C ARG A 88 -16.54 6.98 10.87
N SER A 89 -17.12 6.36 9.84
CA SER A 89 -18.53 6.54 9.48
C SER A 89 -19.48 6.19 10.64
N ILE A 90 -19.23 5.10 11.37
CA ILE A 90 -20.03 4.71 12.55
C ILE A 90 -19.88 5.72 13.69
N GLN A 91 -18.66 6.20 13.97
CA GLN A 91 -18.43 7.21 15.00
C GLN A 91 -19.17 8.51 14.69
N VAL A 92 -19.25 8.90 13.42
CA VAL A 92 -20.01 10.08 13.01
C VAL A 92 -21.53 9.78 13.08
N LEU A 93 -22.01 8.68 12.50
CA LEU A 93 -23.43 8.28 12.60
C LEU A 93 -23.95 8.17 14.04
N ARG A 94 -23.11 7.69 14.98
CA ARG A 94 -23.46 7.63 16.40
C ARG A 94 -23.63 9.02 17.03
N LYS A 95 -22.93 10.03 16.52
CA LYS A 95 -23.14 11.44 16.91
C LYS A 95 -24.38 12.04 16.24
N ASP A 96 -24.90 11.41 15.18
CA ASP A 96 -25.91 11.99 14.31
C ASP A 96 -27.36 11.69 14.68
N VAL A 97 -27.63 10.75 15.58
CA VAL A 97 -29.00 10.41 16.00
C VAL A 97 -29.73 11.63 16.59
N ASP A 98 -28.99 12.62 17.12
CA ASP A 98 -29.50 13.91 17.61
C ASP A 98 -28.68 15.11 17.06
N TRP A 99 -28.14 15.03 15.84
CA TRP A 99 -27.26 16.10 15.34
C TRP A 99 -27.95 17.46 15.28
N THR A 100 -27.23 18.47 15.77
CA THR A 100 -27.54 19.89 15.59
C THR A 100 -26.27 20.59 15.12
N TYR A 101 -26.44 21.63 14.32
CA TYR A 101 -25.32 22.42 13.81
C TYR A 101 -24.55 23.06 14.97
N SER A 102 -23.28 22.67 15.16
CA SER A 102 -22.53 22.99 16.39
C SER A 102 -21.53 24.16 16.24
N ALA A 103 -21.26 24.60 15.01
CA ALA A 103 -20.37 25.73 14.79
C ALA A 103 -20.97 27.03 15.36
N PRO A 104 -20.15 27.86 16.04
CA PRO A 104 -20.63 29.09 16.68
C PRO A 104 -21.12 30.10 15.65
N ASP A 105 -22.12 30.90 16.00
CA ASP A 105 -22.52 32.02 15.15
C ASP A 105 -21.43 33.09 15.11
N ILE A 106 -21.07 33.52 13.91
CA ILE A 106 -20.18 34.65 13.69
C ILE A 106 -21.05 35.90 13.54
N LEU A 107 -20.97 36.79 14.53
CA LEU A 107 -21.75 38.02 14.52
C LEU A 107 -21.25 38.96 13.43
N ARG A 108 -22.19 39.70 12.82
CA ARG A 108 -21.89 40.74 11.82
C ARG A 108 -20.83 41.73 12.30
N SER A 109 -20.83 42.07 13.60
CA SER A 109 -19.85 42.98 14.20
C SER A 109 -18.41 42.48 14.09
N HIS A 110 -18.17 41.16 14.06
CA HIS A 110 -16.83 40.57 13.86
C HIS A 110 -16.16 41.14 12.60
N TRP A 111 -16.90 41.18 11.49
CA TRP A 111 -16.37 41.67 10.21
C TRP A 111 -16.16 43.18 10.22
N ILE A 112 -17.09 43.93 10.82
CA ILE A 112 -16.99 45.40 10.89
C ILE A 112 -15.82 45.84 11.79
N GLU A 113 -15.61 45.16 12.91
CA GLU A 113 -14.50 45.42 13.83
C GLU A 113 -13.13 45.11 13.20
N GLN A 114 -13.08 44.17 12.25
CA GLN A 114 -11.89 43.89 11.44
C GLN A 114 -11.66 44.91 10.30
N GLY A 115 -12.56 45.88 10.13
CA GLY A 115 -12.46 46.94 9.14
C GLY A 115 -13.12 46.61 7.80
N HIS A 116 -13.91 45.53 7.72
CA HIS A 116 -14.72 45.24 6.55
C HIS A 116 -15.98 46.13 6.49
N GLY A 117 -16.48 46.35 5.27
CA GLY A 117 -17.72 47.10 5.05
C GLY A 117 -18.97 46.27 5.35
N GLU A 118 -20.10 46.97 5.48
CA GLU A 118 -21.42 46.37 5.74
C GLU A 118 -21.80 45.33 4.69
N GLU A 119 -21.57 45.64 3.41
CA GLU A 119 -21.83 44.74 2.29
C GLU A 119 -21.02 43.43 2.38
N TYR A 120 -19.75 43.53 2.80
CA TYR A 120 -18.92 42.34 3.01
C TYR A 120 -19.45 41.49 4.16
N ALA A 121 -19.81 42.12 5.29
CA ALA A 121 -20.35 41.42 6.44
C ALA A 121 -21.67 40.70 6.10
N ASP A 122 -22.50 41.32 5.26
CA ASP A 122 -23.76 40.74 4.79
C ASP A 122 -23.50 39.52 3.86
N ASN A 123 -22.55 39.62 2.93
CA ASN A 123 -22.16 38.51 2.06
C ASN A 123 -21.62 37.30 2.85
N VAL A 124 -20.79 37.54 3.87
CA VAL A 124 -20.30 36.45 4.72
C VAL A 124 -21.44 35.83 5.55
N GLY A 125 -22.37 36.64 6.04
CA GLY A 125 -23.57 36.14 6.73
C GLY A 125 -24.41 35.24 5.82
N GLU A 126 -24.64 35.65 4.58
CA GLU A 126 -25.33 34.85 3.58
C GLU A 126 -24.59 33.54 3.30
N CYS A 127 -23.25 33.57 3.30
CA CYS A 127 -22.42 32.39 3.16
C CYS A 127 -22.58 31.37 4.29
N LEU A 128 -22.56 31.83 5.53
CA LEU A 128 -22.76 30.95 6.67
C LEU A 128 -24.13 30.28 6.63
N GLU A 129 -25.17 31.01 6.24
CA GLU A 129 -26.52 30.46 6.11
C GLU A 129 -26.63 29.45 4.95
N ARG A 130 -25.94 29.68 3.82
CA ARG A 130 -25.85 28.68 2.75
C ARG A 130 -25.15 27.41 3.22
N ILE A 131 -24.01 27.52 3.91
CA ILE A 131 -23.30 26.36 4.47
C ILE A 131 -24.22 25.59 5.43
N LYS A 132 -24.84 26.28 6.40
CA LYS A 132 -25.78 25.66 7.36
C LYS A 132 -26.89 24.88 6.65
N ARG A 133 -27.50 25.49 5.63
CA ARG A 133 -28.58 24.88 4.85
C ARG A 133 -28.12 23.63 4.10
N ASP A 134 -26.97 23.71 3.42
CA ASP A 134 -26.45 22.59 2.64
C ASP A 134 -26.03 21.43 3.55
N VAL A 135 -25.36 21.71 4.68
CA VAL A 135 -25.02 20.71 5.70
C VAL A 135 -26.26 19.96 6.18
N LYS A 136 -27.34 20.70 6.49
CA LYS A 136 -28.60 20.10 6.91
C LYS A 136 -29.20 19.24 5.81
N TYR A 137 -29.25 19.76 4.58
CA TYR A 137 -29.81 19.03 3.43
C TYR A 137 -29.05 17.72 3.13
N ILE A 138 -27.72 17.76 3.18
CA ILE A 138 -26.85 16.60 3.00
C ILE A 138 -27.14 15.54 4.07
N ARG A 139 -27.27 15.97 5.33
CA ARG A 139 -27.53 15.07 6.47
C ARG A 139 -28.93 14.48 6.48
N ASP A 140 -29.93 15.21 5.97
CA ASP A 140 -31.30 14.72 5.81
C ASP A 140 -31.43 13.69 4.67
N GLY A 141 -30.34 13.37 3.97
CA GLY A 141 -30.28 12.29 2.97
C GLY A 141 -30.75 12.68 1.57
N GLY A 142 -30.59 13.95 1.17
CA GLY A 142 -30.87 14.38 -0.20
C GLY A 142 -30.04 13.59 -1.22
N GLU A 143 -30.69 12.75 -2.04
CA GLU A 143 -30.01 11.83 -2.96
C GLU A 143 -29.37 12.50 -4.20
N ASP A 144 -29.56 13.82 -4.37
CA ASP A 144 -29.03 14.59 -5.50
C ASP A 144 -28.80 16.05 -5.07
N TYR A 145 -27.80 16.27 -4.22
CA TYR A 145 -27.49 17.60 -3.71
C TYR A 145 -26.41 18.28 -4.57
N ASN A 146 -26.71 19.48 -5.04
CA ASN A 146 -25.70 20.41 -5.56
C ASN A 146 -25.32 21.34 -4.40
N CYS A 147 -24.11 21.16 -3.86
CA CYS A 147 -23.55 21.97 -2.79
C CYS A 147 -22.93 23.23 -3.38
N GLY A 148 -23.78 24.21 -3.65
CA GLY A 148 -23.38 25.54 -4.08
C GLY A 148 -23.13 26.51 -2.92
N CYS A 149 -23.04 26.06 -1.65
CA CYS A 149 -22.82 26.99 -0.53
C CYS A 149 -21.51 27.78 -0.59
N LEU A 150 -20.55 27.30 -1.36
CA LEU A 150 -19.26 27.95 -1.59
C LEU A 150 -19.17 28.58 -2.99
N ASP A 151 -20.27 28.68 -3.74
CA ASP A 151 -20.33 29.30 -5.07
C ASP A 151 -20.80 30.76 -4.98
N TYR A 152 -19.84 31.67 -5.21
CA TYR A 152 -20.00 33.13 -5.15
C TYR A 152 -19.67 33.80 -6.48
N GLU A 153 -19.91 33.17 -7.64
CA GLU A 153 -19.53 33.70 -8.97
C GLU A 153 -19.86 35.21 -9.18
N ASP A 154 -20.90 35.74 -8.53
CA ASP A 154 -21.36 37.13 -8.64
C ASP A 154 -21.04 38.06 -7.43
N GLN A 155 -20.40 37.58 -6.36
CA GLN A 155 -20.18 38.35 -5.11
C GLN A 155 -18.70 38.70 -4.84
N LEU A 156 -18.48 39.65 -3.92
CA LEU A 156 -17.17 39.99 -3.38
C LEU A 156 -16.48 38.75 -2.77
N THR A 157 -15.21 38.54 -3.11
CA THR A 157 -14.42 37.44 -2.55
C THR A 157 -14.44 37.46 -1.02
N ILE A 158 -14.83 36.36 -0.40
CA ILE A 158 -14.74 36.17 1.05
C ILE A 158 -13.29 35.79 1.39
N LEU A 159 -12.65 36.59 2.24
CA LEU A 159 -11.29 36.36 2.71
C LEU A 159 -11.25 35.27 3.77
N HIS A 160 -10.10 34.62 3.90
CA HIS A 160 -9.91 33.58 4.90
C HIS A 160 -9.97 34.16 6.32
N ASP A 161 -10.81 33.60 7.18
CA ASP A 161 -10.83 33.85 8.62
C ASP A 161 -10.96 32.51 9.36
N ASP A 162 -10.25 32.36 10.47
CA ASP A 162 -10.27 31.13 11.25
C ASP A 162 -11.62 30.87 11.94
N ALA A 163 -12.45 31.90 12.09
CA ALA A 163 -13.84 31.79 12.54
C ALA A 163 -14.70 30.94 11.58
N LEU A 164 -14.30 30.80 10.30
CA LEU A 164 -14.99 29.96 9.32
C LEU A 164 -14.65 28.46 9.47
N LEU A 165 -13.55 28.11 10.14
CA LEU A 165 -13.08 26.71 10.24
C LEU A 165 -14.11 25.76 10.87
N PRO A 166 -14.81 26.11 11.96
CA PRO A 166 -15.87 25.26 12.50
C PRO A 166 -16.99 24.97 11.50
N HIS A 167 -17.34 25.95 10.65
CA HIS A 167 -18.38 25.77 9.61
C HIS A 167 -17.91 24.86 8.48
N PHE A 168 -16.65 25.01 8.05
CA PHE A 168 -16.05 24.09 7.07
C PHE A 168 -15.96 22.66 7.61
N LYS A 169 -15.76 22.50 8.92
CA LYS A 169 -15.76 21.19 9.57
C LYS A 169 -17.14 20.54 9.57
N GLU A 170 -18.20 21.28 9.89
CA GLU A 170 -19.58 20.77 9.78
C GLU A 170 -19.91 20.31 8.36
N LEU A 171 -19.44 21.07 7.35
CA LEU A 171 -19.58 20.72 5.95
C LEU A 171 -18.80 19.46 5.56
N ALA A 172 -17.53 19.38 5.96
CA ALA A 172 -16.69 18.21 5.73
C ALA A 172 -17.32 16.94 6.34
N ASP A 173 -17.80 17.03 7.59
CA ASP A 173 -18.44 15.91 8.28
C ASP A 173 -19.72 15.47 7.56
N ALA A 174 -20.58 16.40 7.15
CA ALA A 174 -21.79 16.09 6.38
C ALA A 174 -21.47 15.44 5.03
N ILE A 175 -20.52 15.98 4.28
CA ILE A 175 -20.09 15.40 3.00
C ILE A 175 -19.59 13.98 3.19
N GLN A 176 -18.76 13.71 4.20
CA GLN A 176 -18.21 12.37 4.46
C GLN A 176 -19.31 11.34 4.76
N LEU A 177 -20.36 11.73 5.47
CA LEU A 177 -21.51 10.89 5.80
C LEU A 177 -22.43 10.61 4.63
N SER A 178 -22.49 11.51 3.65
CA SER A 178 -23.41 11.39 2.53
C SER A 178 -23.09 10.16 1.66
N ASN A 179 -24.13 9.46 1.21
CA ASN A 179 -23.97 8.37 0.23
C ASN A 179 -24.03 8.86 -1.23
N GLY A 180 -24.31 10.15 -1.43
CA GLY A 180 -24.52 10.76 -2.74
C GLY A 180 -23.23 11.16 -3.45
N ASN A 181 -23.28 11.15 -4.78
CA ASN A 181 -22.28 11.81 -5.63
C ASN A 181 -22.70 13.27 -5.82
N GLY A 182 -22.56 14.10 -4.79
CA GLY A 182 -22.88 15.52 -4.88
C GLY A 182 -21.85 16.29 -5.70
N GLU A 183 -22.31 17.29 -6.46
CA GLU A 183 -21.42 18.30 -7.02
C GLU A 183 -21.15 19.36 -5.94
N ILE A 184 -19.89 19.76 -5.79
CA ILE A 184 -19.47 20.76 -4.80
C ILE A 184 -18.72 21.84 -5.56
N SER A 185 -19.31 23.03 -5.61
CA SER A 185 -18.75 24.20 -6.28
C SER A 185 -18.14 25.14 -5.25
N ILE A 186 -16.89 25.54 -5.49
CA ILE A 186 -16.12 26.42 -4.60
C ILE A 186 -15.54 27.55 -5.46
N ASP A 187 -16.14 28.72 -5.35
CA ASP A 187 -15.79 29.92 -6.11
C ASP A 187 -15.80 31.16 -5.20
N ASN A 188 -14.85 32.08 -5.45
CA ASN A 188 -14.75 33.37 -4.76
C ASN A 188 -14.63 33.30 -3.21
N ILE A 189 -13.99 32.24 -2.68
CA ILE A 189 -13.55 32.12 -1.28
C ILE A 189 -12.04 31.89 -1.21
N GLU A 190 -11.33 32.65 -0.37
CA GLU A 190 -9.92 32.37 -0.03
C GLU A 190 -9.84 31.18 0.93
N LEU A 191 -9.28 30.05 0.48
CA LEU A 191 -9.03 28.87 1.30
C LEU A 191 -7.53 28.77 1.65
N ARG A 192 -7.18 28.97 2.92
CA ARG A 192 -5.83 28.68 3.42
C ARG A 192 -5.66 27.23 3.79
N SER A 193 -4.41 26.83 4.05
CA SER A 193 -4.04 25.46 4.42
C SER A 193 -4.91 24.86 5.54
N SER A 194 -5.32 25.67 6.52
CA SER A 194 -6.22 25.23 7.60
C SER A 194 -7.59 24.78 7.08
N ALA A 195 -8.21 25.55 6.18
CA ALA A 195 -9.49 25.19 5.57
C ALA A 195 -9.34 24.04 4.57
N LEU A 196 -8.28 24.06 3.75
CA LEU A 196 -7.99 22.99 2.78
C LEU A 196 -7.77 21.64 3.47
N ASN A 197 -7.05 21.61 4.59
CA ASN A 197 -6.82 20.39 5.36
C ASN A 197 -8.11 19.78 5.96
N ILE A 198 -9.16 20.58 6.14
CA ILE A 198 -10.47 20.12 6.61
C ILE A 198 -11.30 19.59 5.44
N LEU A 199 -11.38 20.36 4.35
CA LEU A 199 -12.27 20.07 3.24
C LEU A 199 -11.72 18.95 2.33
N PHE A 200 -10.43 18.95 2.00
CA PHE A 200 -9.89 18.02 0.99
C PHE A 200 -10.08 16.54 1.36
N PRO A 201 -9.81 16.09 2.60
CA PRO A 201 -10.06 14.69 2.97
C PRO A 201 -11.53 14.28 2.87
N ALA A 202 -12.46 15.22 3.04
CA ALA A 202 -13.90 14.95 2.91
C ALA A 202 -14.37 14.86 1.45
N LEU A 203 -13.69 15.60 0.58
CA LEU A 203 -14.01 15.69 -0.85
C LEU A 203 -13.34 14.56 -1.66
N GLU A 204 -12.27 13.96 -1.14
CA GLU A 204 -11.51 12.90 -1.81
C GLU A 204 -12.42 11.69 -2.14
N GLY A 205 -12.52 11.37 -3.43
CA GLY A 205 -13.36 10.28 -3.94
C GLY A 205 -14.85 10.61 -4.14
N LYS A 206 -15.33 11.80 -3.74
CA LYS A 206 -16.73 12.24 -3.91
C LYS A 206 -16.92 13.32 -4.98
N ILE A 207 -15.85 13.95 -5.45
CA ILE A 207 -15.88 14.98 -6.49
C ILE A 207 -16.12 14.35 -7.87
N LYS A 208 -17.24 14.70 -8.51
CA LYS A 208 -17.43 14.61 -9.97
C LYS A 208 -17.81 15.99 -10.51
N GLY A 209 -16.87 16.93 -10.54
CA GLY A 209 -17.15 18.30 -10.96
C GLY A 209 -15.88 19.15 -11.08
N HIS A 210 -15.93 20.18 -11.93
CA HIS A 210 -14.82 21.05 -12.28
C HIS A 210 -14.38 21.91 -11.08
N PHE A 211 -13.21 21.66 -10.51
CA PHE A 211 -12.59 22.57 -9.55
C PHE A 211 -12.20 23.88 -10.23
N HIS A 212 -13.02 24.93 -10.09
CA HIS A 212 -12.64 26.32 -10.39
C HIS A 212 -12.13 27.03 -9.14
N ALA A 213 -11.11 26.48 -8.49
CA ALA A 213 -10.38 27.25 -7.50
C ALA A 213 -9.63 28.40 -8.21
N ARG A 214 -10.22 29.60 -8.29
CA ARG A 214 -9.46 30.80 -8.64
C ARG A 214 -8.44 31.03 -7.54
N LYS A 215 -7.22 30.57 -7.81
CA LYS A 215 -6.02 30.84 -7.03
C LYS A 215 -5.81 32.35 -6.99
N ILE A 216 -6.31 33.02 -5.96
CA ILE A 216 -5.98 34.43 -5.74
C ILE A 216 -4.50 34.46 -5.38
N SER A 217 -3.75 35.15 -6.24
CA SER A 217 -2.30 35.15 -6.32
C SER A 217 -1.64 35.72 -5.05
N TRP A 218 -0.59 35.05 -4.62
CA TRP A 218 0.38 35.47 -3.62
C TRP A 218 0.99 36.85 -3.94
N PHE A 219 1.07 37.71 -2.93
CA PHE A 219 2.18 38.62 -2.68
C PHE A 219 2.54 38.56 -1.20
#